data_AF-A0A5N5UNC2-F1
#
_entry.id   AF-A0A5N5UNC2-F1
#
_cell.length_a   1.000
_cell.length_b   1.000
_cell.length_c   1.000
_cell.angle_alpha   90.00
_cell.angle_beta   90.00
_cell.angle_gamma   90.00
#
_symmetry.space_group_name_H-M   'P 1'
#
loop_
_entity.id
_entity.type
_entity.pdbx_description
1 polymer ?
#
loop_
_entity_poly.entity_id
_entity_poly.type
_entity_poly.pdbx_seq_one_letter_code
_entity_poly.pdbx_strand_id
1 'polypeptide(L)'
;METLELPSGETVTPEDVFHYEEYPYRFEPSDDADAAFVLSPLYWGGGQMDVPVPSMEAFRAEWSDRSRGVLSETEWETWLADARGDDRYDDAELDAIATELGLDDGAGGLLARIRRRLSL
;
A
#
# COMPACT_ATOMS: atom_id res chain seq x y z
N MET A 1 14.91 -10.93 2.45
CA MET A 1 13.77 -10.01 2.27
C MET A 1 12.80 -10.73 1.37
N GLU A 2 11.59 -10.93 1.86
CA GLU A 2 10.52 -11.54 1.09
C GLU A 2 9.91 -10.48 0.17
N THR A 3 9.46 -10.91 -0.99
CA THR A 3 8.89 -10.06 -2.03
C THR A 3 7.61 -10.68 -2.54
N LEU A 4 6.62 -9.85 -2.85
CA LEU A 4 5.36 -10.28 -3.44
C LEU A 4 5.28 -9.77 -4.88
N GLU A 5 4.97 -10.66 -5.82
CA GLU A 5 4.66 -10.27 -7.20
C GLU A 5 3.17 -9.94 -7.28
N LEU A 6 2.81 -8.70 -7.61
CA LEU A 6 1.43 -8.28 -7.79
C LEU A 6 0.87 -8.85 -9.11
N PRO A 7 -0.44 -9.06 -9.21
CA PRO A 7 -1.10 -9.43 -10.46
C PRO A 7 -0.91 -8.40 -11.60
N SER A 8 -0.54 -7.15 -11.28
CA SER A 8 -0.11 -6.12 -12.24
C SER A 8 1.26 -6.40 -12.89
N GLY A 9 2.02 -7.39 -12.38
CA GLY A 9 3.36 -7.76 -12.85
C GLY A 9 4.50 -7.04 -12.11
N GLU A 10 4.18 -6.22 -11.11
CA GLU A 10 5.14 -5.48 -10.30
C GLU A 10 5.58 -6.32 -9.10
N THR A 11 6.83 -6.16 -8.65
CA THR A 11 7.31 -6.83 -7.44
C THR A 11 7.48 -5.81 -6.32
N VAL A 12 6.87 -6.08 -5.18
CA VAL A 12 6.90 -5.22 -4.00
C VAL A 12 7.66 -5.89 -2.85
N THR A 13 8.15 -5.08 -1.91
CA THR A 13 8.66 -5.47 -0.58
C THR A 13 7.69 -5.01 0.52
N PRO A 14 7.83 -5.47 1.79
CA PRO A 14 6.89 -5.07 2.86
C PRO A 14 6.85 -3.57 3.15
N GLU A 15 7.87 -2.84 2.69
CA GLU A 15 7.94 -1.39 2.80
C GLU A 15 7.21 -0.65 1.66
N ASP A 16 6.90 -1.35 0.56
CA ASP A 16 6.24 -0.77 -0.61
C ASP A 16 4.72 -0.76 -0.42
N VAL A 17 4.12 0.39 -0.68
CA VAL A 17 2.66 0.57 -0.67
C VAL A 17 2.12 0.38 -2.09
N PHE A 18 1.02 -0.36 -2.21
CA PHE A 18 0.31 -0.55 -3.46
C PHE A 18 -1.20 -0.35 -3.27
N HIS A 19 -1.88 -0.02 -4.36
CA HIS A 19 -3.31 0.21 -4.41
C HIS A 19 -4.05 -1.09 -4.73
N TYR A 20 -4.81 -1.58 -3.75
CA TYR A 20 -5.61 -2.79 -3.85
C TYR A 20 -7.04 -2.48 -3.38
N GLU A 21 -8.03 -2.83 -4.20
CA GLU A 21 -9.46 -2.60 -3.93
C GLU A 21 -9.79 -1.18 -3.46
N GLU A 22 -9.34 -0.18 -4.22
CA GLU A 22 -9.60 1.25 -3.95
C GLU A 22 -8.86 1.85 -2.74
N TYR A 23 -7.97 1.10 -2.10
CA TYR A 23 -7.28 1.52 -0.87
C TYR A 23 -5.77 1.21 -0.87
N PRO A 24 -4.94 2.00 -0.16
CA PRO A 24 -3.52 1.71 0.02
C PRO A 24 -3.27 0.57 1.02
N TYR A 25 -2.48 -0.43 0.59
CA TYR A 25 -2.04 -1.56 1.40
C TYR A 25 -0.52 -1.75 1.34
N ARG A 26 0.03 -2.35 2.39
CA ARG A 26 1.35 -3.02 2.40
C ARG A 26 1.13 -4.52 2.48
N PHE A 27 2.09 -5.31 2.03
CA PHE A 27 2.07 -6.73 2.36
C PHE A 27 3.03 -7.01 3.51
N GLU A 28 2.68 -7.99 4.33
CA GLU A 28 3.55 -8.51 5.38
C GLU A 28 3.68 -10.03 5.20
N PRO A 29 4.90 -10.58 5.22
CA PRO A 29 5.07 -12.02 5.26
C PRO A 29 4.43 -12.58 6.53
N SER A 30 3.78 -13.73 6.42
CA SER A 30 3.13 -14.40 7.55
C SER A 30 3.88 -15.68 7.91
N ASP A 31 4.10 -15.90 9.20
CA ASP A 31 4.57 -17.19 9.74
C ASP A 31 3.41 -18.18 9.96
N ASP A 32 2.17 -17.76 9.69
CA ASP A 32 0.99 -18.59 9.86
C ASP A 32 0.91 -19.68 8.78
N ALA A 33 0.65 -20.92 9.17
CA ALA A 33 0.62 -22.06 8.24
C ALA A 33 -0.58 -21.99 7.27
N ASP A 34 -1.63 -21.24 7.63
CA ASP A 34 -2.84 -21.08 6.85
C ASP A 34 -2.86 -19.79 6.01
N ALA A 35 -1.82 -18.94 6.12
CA ALA A 35 -1.69 -17.70 5.34
C ALA A 35 -0.31 -17.60 4.66
N ALA A 36 -0.29 -17.37 3.35
CA ALA A 36 0.94 -17.12 2.62
C ALA A 36 1.54 -15.74 2.94
N PHE A 37 0.68 -14.75 3.14
CA PHE A 37 1.04 -13.39 3.54
C PHE A 37 -0.21 -12.66 4.07
N VAL A 38 0.00 -11.46 4.57
CA VAL A 38 -1.03 -10.57 5.10
C VAL A 38 -1.04 -9.28 4.30
N LEU A 39 -2.22 -8.73 4.06
CA LEU A 39 -2.41 -7.37 3.54
C LEU A 39 -2.76 -6.45 4.70
N SER A 40 -1.91 -5.45 4.92
CA SER A 40 -2.06 -4.50 6.02
C SER A 40 -2.46 -3.15 5.45
N PRO A 41 -3.67 -2.65 5.77
CA PRO A 41 -4.11 -1.34 5.29
C PRO A 41 -3.19 -0.25 5.86
N LEU A 42 -2.92 0.78 5.04
CA LEU A 42 -1.97 1.83 5.44
C LEU A 42 -2.48 2.67 6.63
N TYR A 43 -3.80 2.82 6.72
CA TYR A 43 -4.47 3.40 7.87
C TYR A 43 -5.80 2.67 8.07
N TRP A 44 -6.21 2.49 9.33
CA TRP A 44 -7.55 2.03 9.66
C TRP A 44 -7.89 2.43 11.09
N GLY A 45 -8.08 3.73 11.35
CA GLY A 45 -8.69 4.26 12.58
C GLY A 45 -8.24 3.65 13.93
N GLY A 46 -6.99 3.19 14.06
CA GLY A 46 -6.46 2.55 15.27
C GLY A 46 -6.73 1.04 15.44
N GLY A 47 -7.31 0.36 14.46
CA GLY A 47 -7.44 -1.10 14.41
C GLY A 47 -6.71 -1.68 13.21
N GLN A 48 -5.57 -2.32 13.43
CA GLN A 48 -4.92 -3.08 12.36
C GLN A 48 -5.82 -4.27 11.98
N MET A 49 -6.55 -4.15 10.86
CA MET A 49 -7.32 -5.25 10.31
C MET A 49 -6.56 -5.84 9.14
N ASP A 50 -5.50 -6.52 9.53
CA ASP A 50 -4.66 -7.34 8.68
C ASP A 50 -5.52 -8.41 8.00
N VAL A 51 -5.49 -8.45 6.66
CA VAL A 51 -6.27 -9.41 5.87
C VAL A 51 -5.35 -10.59 5.51
N PRO A 52 -5.56 -11.78 6.10
CA PRO A 52 -4.76 -12.95 5.77
C PRO A 52 -5.09 -13.45 4.37
N VAL A 53 -4.06 -13.67 3.57
CA VAL A 53 -4.19 -14.19 2.21
C VAL A 53 -3.65 -15.63 2.18
N PRO A 54 -4.50 -16.63 1.89
CA PRO A 54 -4.11 -18.04 2.01
C PRO A 54 -3.12 -18.49 0.93
N SER A 55 -3.13 -17.84 -0.24
CA SER A 55 -2.20 -18.15 -1.34
C SER A 55 -2.16 -17.05 -2.39
N MET A 56 -1.10 -17.06 -3.21
CA MET A 56 -0.98 -16.17 -4.37
C MET A 56 -2.10 -16.41 -5.41
N GLU A 57 -2.60 -17.65 -5.53
CA GLU A 57 -3.73 -17.96 -6.40
C GLU A 57 -5.02 -17.31 -5.90
N ALA A 58 -5.27 -17.35 -4.59
CA ALA A 58 -6.41 -16.67 -3.97
C ALA A 58 -6.31 -15.15 -4.19
N PHE A 59 -5.13 -14.56 -3.97
CA PHE A 59 -4.92 -13.13 -4.21
C PHE A 59 -5.22 -12.71 -5.65
N ARG A 60 -4.76 -13.51 -6.63
CA ARG A 60 -5.05 -13.27 -8.06
C ARG A 60 -6.54 -13.40 -8.38
N ALA A 61 -7.25 -14.30 -7.69
CA ALA A 61 -8.68 -14.50 -7.89
C ALA A 61 -9.51 -13.33 -7.33
N GLU A 62 -9.06 -12.70 -6.24
CA GLU A 62 -9.71 -11.54 -5.64
C GLU A 62 -9.30 -10.21 -6.31
N TRP A 63 -8.18 -10.19 -7.03
CA TRP A 63 -7.71 -9.01 -7.75
C TRP A 63 -8.71 -8.54 -8.81
N SER A 64 -9.34 -7.39 -8.56
CA SER A 64 -10.32 -6.77 -9.45
C SER A 64 -9.74 -5.60 -10.24
N ASP A 65 -10.53 -5.06 -11.19
CA ASP A 65 -10.17 -3.87 -11.99
C ASP A 65 -10.01 -2.59 -11.13
N ARG A 66 -10.44 -2.65 -9.87
CA ARG A 66 -10.25 -1.59 -8.87
C ARG A 66 -8.84 -1.60 -8.27
N SER A 67 -8.11 -2.70 -8.40
CA SER A 67 -6.73 -2.81 -7.93
C SER A 67 -5.78 -2.35 -9.04
N ARG A 68 -4.91 -1.39 -8.69
CA ARG A 68 -4.02 -0.73 -9.66
C ARG A 68 -2.55 -1.12 -9.49
N GLY A 69 -2.19 -1.75 -8.36
CA GLY A 69 -0.80 -2.09 -8.08
C GLY A 69 -0.03 -0.90 -7.55
N VAL A 70 1.26 -0.79 -7.88
CA VAL A 70 2.09 0.31 -7.35
C VAL A 70 1.76 1.59 -8.11
N LEU A 71 1.36 2.62 -7.39
CA LEU A 71 1.10 3.93 -7.96
C LEU A 71 2.35 4.82 -7.85
N SER A 72 2.54 5.69 -8.84
CA SER A 72 3.51 6.78 -8.75
C SER A 72 3.09 7.84 -7.73
N GLU A 73 4.02 8.70 -7.33
CA GLU A 73 3.75 9.80 -6.40
C GLU A 73 2.59 10.68 -6.87
N THR A 74 2.58 11.08 -8.14
CA THR A 74 1.50 11.89 -8.73
C THR A 74 0.15 11.17 -8.78
N GLU A 75 0.16 9.84 -8.97
CA GLU A 75 -1.05 9.04 -8.91
C GLU A 75 -1.60 8.94 -7.49
N TRP A 76 -0.73 8.83 -6.48
CA TRP A 76 -1.13 8.90 -5.08
C TRP A 76 -1.65 10.28 -4.69
N GLU A 77 -1.01 11.36 -5.14
CA GLU A 77 -1.51 12.73 -4.95
C GLU A 77 -2.92 12.90 -5.56
N THR A 78 -3.12 12.33 -6.75
CA THR A 78 -4.43 12.34 -7.42
C THR A 78 -5.45 11.54 -6.64
N TRP A 79 -5.08 10.35 -6.15
CA TRP A 79 -5.94 9.51 -5.31
C TRP A 79 -6.32 10.24 -4.02
N LEU A 80 -5.38 10.88 -3.33
CA LEU A 80 -5.63 11.66 -2.12
C LEU A 80 -6.59 12.82 -2.38
N ALA A 81 -6.42 13.53 -3.50
CA ALA A 81 -7.30 14.61 -3.88
C ALA A 81 -8.74 14.14 -4.16
N ASP A 82 -8.90 12.98 -4.80
CA ASP A 82 -10.20 12.36 -5.05
C ASP A 82 -10.84 11.87 -3.74
N ALA A 83 -10.05 11.19 -2.90
CA ALA A 83 -10.46 10.67 -1.59
C ALA A 83 -10.89 11.79 -0.62
N ARG A 84 -10.26 12.96 -0.66
CA ARG A 84 -10.69 14.14 0.13
C ARG A 84 -12.09 14.65 -0.25
N GLY A 85 -12.58 14.32 -1.45
CA GLY A 85 -13.94 14.62 -1.89
C GLY A 85 -14.95 13.52 -1.56
N ASP A 86 -14.51 12.40 -0.98
CA ASP A 86 -15.33 11.22 -0.73
C ASP A 86 -15.66 11.10 0.76
N ASP A 87 -16.97 11.08 1.09
CA ASP A 87 -17.47 10.99 2.46
C ASP A 87 -17.09 9.67 3.19
N ARG A 88 -16.48 8.70 2.50
CA ARG A 88 -15.95 7.47 3.11
C ARG A 88 -14.72 7.70 3.98
N TYR A 89 -13.97 8.77 3.71
CA TYR A 89 -12.69 9.04 4.36
C TYR A 89 -12.77 10.31 5.19
N ASP A 90 -12.14 10.32 6.36
CA ASP A 90 -11.96 11.53 7.13
C ASP A 90 -10.61 12.20 6.86
N ASP A 91 -10.52 13.52 7.08
CA ASP A 91 -9.31 14.28 6.79
C ASP A 91 -8.08 13.75 7.57
N ALA A 92 -8.27 13.24 8.80
CA ALA A 92 -7.18 12.75 9.63
C ALA A 92 -6.62 11.42 9.13
N GLU A 93 -7.49 10.54 8.63
CA GLU A 93 -7.10 9.34 7.88
C GLU A 93 -6.26 9.68 6.66
N LEU A 94 -6.72 10.63 5.85
CA LEU A 94 -6.05 10.98 4.60
C LEU A 94 -4.70 11.69 4.85
N ASP A 95 -4.59 12.53 5.87
CA ASP A 95 -3.31 13.14 6.26
C ASP A 95 -2.32 12.10 6.82
N ALA A 96 -2.79 11.08 7.54
CA ALA A 96 -1.95 9.97 7.99
C ALA A 96 -1.43 9.15 6.81
N ILE A 97 -2.30 8.83 5.84
CA ILE A 97 -1.93 8.16 4.59
C ILE A 97 -0.91 8.99 3.80
N ALA A 98 -1.14 10.29 3.66
CA ALA A 98 -0.21 11.19 2.97
C ALA A 98 1.17 11.23 3.62
N THR A 99 1.22 11.22 4.95
CA THR A 99 2.47 11.15 5.73
C THR A 99 3.21 9.83 5.47
N GLU A 100 2.50 8.70 5.52
CA GLU A 100 3.08 7.37 5.29
C GLU A 100 3.57 7.18 3.84
N LEU A 101 2.92 7.83 2.88
CA LEU A 101 3.35 7.88 1.48
C LEU A 101 4.50 8.87 1.24
N GLY A 102 4.85 9.69 2.23
CA GLY A 102 5.88 10.72 2.13
C GLY A 102 5.50 11.92 1.27
N LEU A 103 4.19 12.18 1.13
CA LEU A 103 3.63 13.26 0.31
C LEU A 103 3.37 14.55 1.10
N ASP A 104 3.36 14.49 2.43
CA ASP A 104 3.06 15.64 3.31
C ASP A 104 4.21 16.67 3.39
N ASP A 105 5.46 16.26 3.11
CA ASP A 105 6.62 17.14 3.28
C ASP A 105 7.11 17.68 1.93
N GLY A 106 6.67 18.90 1.61
CA GLY A 106 7.11 19.70 0.46
C GLY A 106 8.59 20.07 0.49
N ALA A 107 9.47 19.07 0.40
CA ALA A 107 10.91 19.13 0.07
C ALA A 107 11.64 17.77 0.28
N GLY A 108 11.00 16.73 0.86
CA GLY A 108 11.74 15.66 1.55
C GLY A 108 11.64 14.23 1.01
N GLY A 109 10.65 13.87 0.18
CA GLY A 109 10.43 12.48 -0.27
C GLY A 109 11.59 11.86 -1.07
N LEU A 110 12.42 12.71 -1.67
CA LEU A 110 13.59 12.30 -2.45
C LEU A 110 14.69 11.63 -1.58
N LEU A 111 14.85 12.04 -0.32
CA LEU A 111 15.94 11.55 0.54
C LEU A 111 15.66 10.16 1.14
N ALA A 112 14.40 9.82 1.41
CA ALA A 112 14.03 8.47 1.82
C ALA A 112 14.28 7.46 0.67
N ARG A 113 13.97 7.86 -0.57
CA ARG A 113 14.16 7.05 -1.78
C ARG A 113 15.64 6.96 -2.23
N ILE A 114 16.41 8.03 -2.08
CA ILE A 114 17.86 8.05 -2.39
C ILE A 114 18.66 7.21 -1.37
N ARG A 115 18.29 7.22 -0.09
CA ARG A 115 18.94 6.37 0.93
C ARG A 115 18.67 4.88 0.69
N ARG A 116 17.51 4.53 0.11
CA ARG A 116 17.16 3.17 -0.33
C ARG A 116 17.97 2.70 -1.54
N ARG A 117 18.38 3.61 -2.43
CA ARG A 117 19.15 3.29 -3.66
C ARG A 117 20.67 3.32 -3.50
N LEU A 118 21.20 3.92 -2.42
CA LEU A 118 22.64 4.02 -2.14
C LEU A 118 23.14 3.03 -1.07
N SER A 119 22.28 2.15 -0.57
CA SER A 119 22.65 1.09 0.39
C SER A 119 22.92 -0.27 -0.27
N LEU A 120 23.24 -0.29 -1.57
CA LEU A 120 23.67 -1.45 -2.36
C LEU A 120 25.05 -1.21 -2.96
#